data_AF-A0A3B6VSP0-F1
#
_entry.id   AF-A0A3B6VSP0-F1
#
_cell.length_a   1.000
_cell.length_b   1.000
_cell.length_c   1.000
_cell.angle_alpha   90.00
_cell.angle_beta   90.00
_cell.angle_gamma   90.00
#
_symmetry.space_group_name_H-M   'P 1'
#
loop_
_entity.id
_entity.type
_entity.pdbx_description
1 polymer ?
#
loop_
_entity_poly.entity_id
_entity_poly.type
_entity_poly.pdbx_seq_one_letter_code
_entity_poly.pdbx_strand_id
1 'polypeptide(L)'
;MQKQIKIFLTLLTVITLAISCAGNNPNNPTAGTSLWKNNINYNLLIKDWYNPNYQTEIYKIEESGNNKIDFNVLNPQGDISYSISVSEIIWNNDNTSGIMYGIYTKIDESFQAGALNKWYAISFKNLTKSSLSISQAWVQDGTPSGIFYTETLEEAKTKFTEENKAFSVYSDLVPKTK
;
A
#
# COMPACT_ATOMS: atom_id res chain seq x y z
N MET A 1 25.47 -51.31 -48.96
CA MET A 1 25.46 -49.85 -48.73
C MET A 1 24.45 -49.54 -47.64
N GLN A 2 24.96 -49.10 -46.49
CA GLN A 2 24.30 -49.09 -45.19
C GLN A 2 23.49 -47.79 -44.98
N LYS A 3 22.22 -47.93 -44.61
CA LYS A 3 21.29 -46.82 -44.33
C LYS A 3 21.68 -46.15 -43.02
N GLN A 4 22.05 -44.87 -43.05
CA GLN A 4 22.32 -44.09 -41.84
C GLN A 4 21.01 -43.66 -41.19
N ILE A 5 20.82 -44.10 -39.95
CA ILE A 5 19.75 -43.73 -39.03
C ILE A 5 20.09 -42.35 -38.47
N LYS A 6 19.22 -41.36 -38.68
CA LYS A 6 19.29 -40.05 -38.01
C LYS A 6 18.40 -40.09 -36.78
N ILE A 7 18.98 -40.29 -35.59
CA ILE A 7 18.31 -40.05 -34.31
C ILE A 7 18.72 -38.65 -33.87
N PHE A 8 17.83 -37.68 -34.04
CA PHE A 8 17.94 -36.37 -33.38
C PHE A 8 17.43 -36.55 -31.96
N LEU A 9 18.35 -36.63 -31.00
CA LEU A 9 18.06 -36.70 -29.58
C LEU A 9 17.93 -35.26 -29.06
N THR A 10 16.70 -34.76 -28.93
CA THR A 10 16.45 -33.47 -28.26
C THR A 10 16.67 -33.65 -26.77
N LEU A 11 17.79 -33.12 -26.27
CA LEU A 11 18.15 -33.08 -24.86
C LEU A 11 17.19 -32.12 -24.14
N LEU A 12 16.18 -32.68 -23.47
CA LEU A 12 15.26 -31.92 -22.61
C LEU A 12 15.98 -31.64 -21.28
N THR A 13 16.54 -30.45 -21.13
CA THR A 13 17.04 -29.95 -19.84
C THR A 13 15.86 -29.77 -18.89
N VAL A 14 15.72 -30.71 -17.96
CA VAL A 14 14.81 -30.60 -16.81
C VAL A 14 15.41 -29.58 -15.85
N ILE A 15 14.80 -28.40 -15.77
CA ILE A 15 15.08 -27.44 -14.70
C ILE A 15 14.27 -27.93 -13.48
N THR A 16 14.92 -28.65 -12.58
CA THR A 16 14.38 -28.93 -11.24
C THR A 16 14.53 -27.66 -10.39
N LEU A 17 13.47 -26.86 -10.28
CA LEU A 17 13.38 -25.84 -9.24
C LEU A 17 13.26 -26.57 -7.89
N ALA A 18 14.33 -26.52 -7.10
CA ALA A 18 14.29 -26.90 -5.70
C ALA A 18 13.43 -25.86 -4.96
N ILE A 19 12.18 -26.23 -4.66
CA ILE A 19 11.34 -25.52 -3.71
C ILE A 19 11.97 -25.77 -2.34
N SER A 20 12.66 -24.78 -1.79
CA SER A 20 13.08 -24.82 -0.39
C SER A 20 11.81 -24.79 0.47
N CYS A 21 11.65 -25.82 1.28
CA CYS A 21 10.56 -25.98 2.23
C CYS A 21 10.46 -24.78 3.19
N ALA A 22 9.52 -23.87 2.95
CA ALA A 22 8.78 -23.23 4.01
C ALA A 22 7.43 -23.96 4.05
N GLY A 23 7.22 -24.78 5.07
CA GLY A 23 6.10 -25.71 5.13
C GLY A 23 4.76 -24.98 5.03
N ASN A 24 4.01 -25.25 3.97
CA ASN A 24 2.57 -25.03 3.92
C ASN A 24 1.94 -26.20 3.15
N ASN A 25 1.14 -26.96 3.88
CA ASN A 25 0.31 -28.05 3.38
C ASN A 25 -0.60 -27.57 2.24
N PRO A 26 -0.59 -28.19 1.04
CA PRO A 26 -1.36 -27.72 -0.12
C PRO A 26 -2.89 -27.89 0.03
N ASN A 27 -3.36 -28.49 1.13
CA ASN A 27 -4.79 -28.71 1.40
C ASN A 27 -5.35 -27.84 2.53
N ASN A 28 -4.70 -26.72 2.89
CA ASN A 28 -5.30 -25.76 3.81
C ASN A 28 -5.55 -24.43 3.07
N PRO A 29 -6.78 -24.17 2.58
CA PRO A 29 -7.13 -22.83 2.17
C PRO A 29 -7.23 -22.02 3.47
N THR A 30 -6.16 -21.32 3.84
CA THR A 30 -6.25 -20.23 4.82
C THR A 30 -7.06 -19.12 4.17
N ALA A 31 -8.37 -19.31 4.11
CA ALA A 31 -9.32 -18.29 3.77
C ALA A 31 -9.21 -17.19 4.82
N GLY A 32 -8.81 -15.98 4.40
CA GLY A 32 -9.20 -14.76 5.11
C GLY A 32 -8.10 -13.80 5.56
N THR A 33 -6.80 -14.07 5.41
CA THR A 33 -5.77 -13.07 5.70
C THR A 33 -5.26 -12.44 4.41
N SER A 34 -5.35 -11.11 4.32
CA SER A 34 -4.71 -10.36 3.24
C SER A 34 -3.21 -10.64 3.22
N LEU A 35 -2.67 -11.06 2.07
CA LEU A 35 -1.24 -11.36 1.90
C LEU A 35 -0.33 -10.19 2.32
N TRP A 36 -0.83 -8.96 2.20
CA TRP A 36 -0.10 -7.76 2.58
C TRP A 36 0.17 -7.62 4.09
N LYS A 37 -0.55 -8.37 4.94
CA LYS A 37 -0.27 -8.45 6.38
C LYS A 37 0.94 -9.33 6.70
N ASN A 38 1.41 -10.15 5.76
CA ASN A 38 2.55 -11.04 5.97
C ASN A 38 3.91 -10.32 5.87
N ASN A 39 3.92 -9.02 5.55
CA ASN A 39 5.15 -8.24 5.56
C ASN A 39 5.74 -8.21 6.98
N ILE A 40 7.05 -8.47 7.10
CA ILE A 40 7.75 -8.49 8.40
C ILE A 40 7.62 -7.17 9.19
N ASN A 41 7.43 -6.05 8.49
CA ASN A 41 7.32 -4.72 9.07
C ASN A 41 5.86 -4.24 9.15
N TYR A 42 4.88 -5.10 8.85
CA TYR A 42 3.47 -4.76 8.94
C TYR A 42 3.09 -4.14 10.29
N ASN A 43 3.46 -4.83 11.39
CA ASN A 43 3.19 -4.34 12.75
C ASN A 43 3.97 -3.07 13.11
N LEU A 44 5.02 -2.70 12.37
CA LEU A 44 5.69 -1.41 12.57
C LEU A 44 4.87 -0.26 11.99
N LEU A 45 4.15 -0.49 10.89
CA LEU A 45 3.32 0.51 10.23
C LEU A 45 2.09 0.88 11.08
N ILE A 46 1.49 -0.09 11.76
CA ILE A 46 0.28 0.06 12.57
C ILE A 46 0.59 0.77 13.89
N LYS A 47 0.54 2.10 13.89
CA LYS A 47 0.84 2.99 15.03
C LYS A 47 0.14 4.34 14.88
N ASP A 48 0.20 5.11 15.96
CA ASP A 48 0.01 6.55 15.91
C ASP A 48 1.35 7.23 15.54
N TRP A 49 1.35 7.97 14.44
CA TRP A 49 2.47 8.73 13.92
C TRP A 49 2.17 10.22 14.04
N TYR A 50 3.14 11.05 14.40
CA TYR A 50 2.98 12.50 14.44
C TYR A 50 4.03 13.19 13.59
N ASN A 51 3.66 14.33 13.01
CA ASN A 51 4.57 15.18 12.28
C ASN A 51 5.33 16.08 13.29
N PRO A 52 6.65 15.96 13.45
CA PRO A 52 7.40 16.78 14.40
C PRO A 52 7.43 18.26 14.00
N ASN A 53 7.24 18.58 12.71
CA ASN A 53 7.18 19.95 12.21
C ASN A 53 5.80 20.59 12.43
N TYR A 54 4.76 19.77 12.55
CA TYR A 54 3.37 20.19 12.75
C TYR A 54 2.75 19.29 13.82
N GLN A 55 3.05 19.56 15.09
CA GLN A 55 2.75 18.66 16.22
C GLN A 55 1.25 18.31 16.38
N THR A 56 0.36 19.07 15.73
CA THR A 56 -1.07 18.81 15.70
C THR A 56 -1.51 17.82 14.62
N GLU A 57 -0.64 17.51 13.65
CA GLU A 57 -0.90 16.50 12.62
C GLU A 57 -0.57 15.11 13.16
N ILE A 58 -1.62 14.36 13.45
CA ILE A 58 -1.53 12.99 13.94
C ILE A 58 -2.15 12.07 12.89
N TYR A 59 -1.40 11.05 12.50
CA TYR A 59 -1.77 10.01 11.57
C TYR A 59 -1.91 8.70 12.34
N LYS A 60 -3.13 8.24 12.56
CA LYS A 60 -3.41 6.95 13.20
C LYS A 60 -3.59 5.90 12.11
N ILE A 61 -2.72 4.89 12.12
CA ILE A 61 -2.83 3.73 11.24
C ILE A 61 -3.17 2.55 12.13
N GLU A 62 -4.43 2.11 12.10
CA GLU A 62 -4.95 1.12 13.04
C GLU A 62 -5.70 0.00 12.32
N GLU A 63 -5.56 -1.23 12.79
CA GLU A 63 -6.37 -2.31 12.26
C GLU A 63 -7.84 -2.05 12.57
N SER A 64 -8.68 -2.07 11.54
CA SER A 64 -10.12 -2.12 11.69
C SER A 64 -10.61 -3.53 11.36
N GLY A 65 -11.68 -3.94 12.03
CA GLY A 65 -12.25 -5.28 11.83
C GLY A 65 -12.48 -5.62 10.36
N ASN A 66 -12.57 -6.91 10.04
CA ASN A 66 -12.75 -7.40 8.66
C ASN A 66 -11.55 -7.15 7.72
N ASN A 67 -10.33 -7.34 8.22
CA ASN A 67 -9.11 -7.36 7.40
C ASN A 67 -8.85 -6.02 6.66
N LYS A 68 -9.13 -4.92 7.36
CA LYS A 68 -8.94 -3.55 6.90
C LYS A 68 -8.04 -2.77 7.86
N ILE A 69 -7.56 -1.63 7.40
CA ILE A 69 -6.88 -0.64 8.23
C ILE A 69 -7.60 0.67 8.06
N ASP A 70 -7.80 1.38 9.15
CA ASP A 70 -8.19 2.78 9.08
C ASP A 70 -6.94 3.64 9.14
N PHE A 71 -6.80 4.51 8.14
CA PHE A 71 -5.82 5.59 8.15
C PHE A 71 -6.59 6.86 8.47
N ASN A 72 -6.37 7.40 9.68
CA ASN A 72 -7.08 8.56 10.20
C ASN A 72 -6.10 9.71 10.40
N VAL A 73 -6.40 10.86 9.80
CA VAL A 73 -5.71 12.12 10.09
C VAL A 73 -6.57 12.88 11.09
N LEU A 74 -5.97 13.28 12.20
CA LEU A 74 -6.66 14.06 13.23
C LEU A 74 -6.37 15.55 13.09
N ASN A 75 -7.36 16.38 13.40
CA ASN A 75 -7.19 17.80 13.60
C ASN A 75 -6.61 18.09 15.00
N PRO A 76 -6.22 19.35 15.30
CA PRO A 76 -5.69 19.73 16.61
C PRO A 76 -6.64 19.47 17.80
N GLN A 77 -7.95 19.35 17.54
CA GLN A 77 -8.97 19.06 18.55
C GLN A 77 -9.12 17.56 18.84
N GLY A 78 -8.46 16.71 18.04
CA GLY A 78 -8.52 15.25 18.16
C GLY A 78 -9.63 14.60 17.34
N ASP A 79 -10.40 15.37 16.57
CA ASP A 79 -11.39 14.83 15.64
C ASP A 79 -10.72 14.39 14.33
N ILE A 80 -11.26 13.36 13.69
CA ILE A 80 -10.80 12.93 12.37
C ILE A 80 -11.08 14.06 11.36
N SER A 81 -10.06 14.65 10.76
CA SER A 81 -10.21 15.61 9.66
C SER A 81 -10.43 14.90 8.32
N TYR A 82 -9.76 13.77 8.14
CA TYR A 82 -9.79 12.96 6.93
C TYR A 82 -9.47 11.50 7.28
N SER A 83 -10.13 10.55 6.62
CA SER A 83 -9.83 9.13 6.77
C SER A 83 -10.03 8.33 5.49
N ILE A 84 -9.23 7.27 5.35
CA ILE A 84 -9.48 6.17 4.39
C ILE A 84 -9.59 4.84 5.11
N SER A 85 -10.45 3.97 4.58
CA SER A 85 -10.43 2.54 4.90
C SER A 85 -9.60 1.80 3.86
N VAL A 86 -8.38 1.42 4.25
CA VAL A 86 -7.40 0.72 3.43
C VAL A 86 -7.84 -0.74 3.25
N SER A 87 -7.89 -1.16 2.00
CA SER A 87 -8.28 -2.52 1.60
C SER A 87 -7.09 -3.32 1.03
N GLU A 88 -6.07 -2.62 0.52
CA GLU A 88 -4.89 -3.24 -0.06
C GLU A 88 -3.62 -2.45 0.28
N ILE A 89 -2.54 -3.15 0.62
CA ILE A 89 -1.20 -2.57 0.69
C ILE A 89 -0.31 -3.30 -0.30
N ILE A 90 0.30 -2.55 -1.21
CA ILE A 90 1.34 -3.07 -2.10
C ILE A 90 2.69 -2.68 -1.50
N TRP A 91 3.39 -3.66 -0.95
CA TRP A 91 4.74 -3.47 -0.43
C TRP A 91 5.76 -3.50 -1.56
N ASN A 92 6.72 -2.58 -1.49
CA ASN A 92 7.91 -2.65 -2.32
C ASN A 92 8.86 -3.75 -1.82
N ASN A 93 9.80 -4.17 -2.67
CA ASN A 93 10.74 -5.25 -2.37
C ASN A 93 11.65 -4.97 -1.15
N ASP A 94 11.79 -3.70 -0.76
CA ASP A 94 12.56 -3.29 0.42
C ASP A 94 11.85 -3.58 1.76
N ASN A 95 10.58 -4.00 1.73
CA ASN A 95 9.72 -4.23 2.90
C ASN A 95 9.58 -3.02 3.84
N THR A 96 9.95 -1.82 3.42
CA THR A 96 9.93 -0.58 4.23
C THR A 96 9.29 0.60 3.50
N SER A 97 8.89 0.40 2.25
CA SER A 97 8.06 1.30 1.47
C SER A 97 6.92 0.57 0.77
N GLY A 98 5.95 1.33 0.29
CA GLY A 98 4.80 0.79 -0.43
C GLY A 98 3.69 1.81 -0.60
N ILE A 99 2.53 1.34 -1.06
CA ILE A 99 1.34 2.14 -1.29
C ILE A 99 0.14 1.47 -0.65
N MET A 100 -0.59 2.21 0.17
CA MET A 100 -1.88 1.82 0.73
C MET A 100 -2.99 2.33 -0.20
N TYR A 101 -3.89 1.44 -0.62
CA TYR A 101 -5.07 1.78 -1.41
C TYR A 101 -6.33 1.57 -0.57
N GLY A 102 -7.21 2.57 -0.60
CA GLY A 102 -8.40 2.57 0.23
C GLY A 102 -9.48 3.50 -0.29
N ILE A 103 -10.61 3.51 0.41
CA ILE A 103 -11.76 4.36 0.09
C ILE A 103 -11.83 5.49 1.12
N TYR A 104 -12.07 6.72 0.68
CA TYR A 104 -12.40 7.84 1.57
C TYR A 104 -13.64 7.52 2.41
N THR A 105 -13.47 7.50 3.74
CA THR A 105 -14.56 7.31 4.70
C THR A 105 -14.93 8.61 5.41
N LYS A 106 -14.03 9.60 5.43
CA LYS A 106 -14.28 10.95 5.87
C LYS A 106 -13.38 11.92 5.10
N ILE A 107 -13.96 12.99 4.58
CA ILE A 107 -13.24 14.13 4.02
C ILE A 107 -14.18 15.32 4.03
N ASP A 108 -13.64 16.51 4.27
CA ASP A 108 -14.42 17.73 4.16
C ASP A 108 -14.61 18.09 2.68
N GLU A 109 -15.88 18.09 2.26
CA GLU A 109 -16.27 18.35 0.86
C GLU A 109 -15.94 19.78 0.40
N SER A 110 -15.69 20.71 1.31
CA SER A 110 -15.21 22.05 0.94
C SER A 110 -13.76 22.04 0.44
N PHE A 111 -12.96 21.04 0.85
CA PHE A 111 -11.60 20.85 0.36
C PHE A 111 -11.56 19.97 -0.88
N GLN A 112 -12.34 18.89 -0.89
CA GLN A 112 -12.35 17.91 -1.98
C GLN A 112 -13.77 17.37 -2.23
N ALA A 113 -14.56 18.15 -2.97
CA ALA A 113 -15.93 17.80 -3.31
C ALA A 113 -16.01 16.47 -4.07
N GLY A 114 -16.93 15.60 -3.67
CA GLY A 114 -17.20 14.33 -4.36
C GLY A 114 -16.21 13.20 -4.09
N ALA A 115 -15.18 13.42 -3.26
CA ALA A 115 -14.18 12.40 -2.94
C ALA A 115 -14.71 11.29 -2.00
N LEU A 116 -15.77 11.55 -1.23
CA LEU A 116 -16.32 10.57 -0.29
C LEU A 116 -16.76 9.30 -1.04
N ASN A 117 -16.42 8.13 -0.49
CA ASN A 117 -16.65 6.81 -1.08
C ASN A 117 -15.88 6.54 -2.39
N LYS A 118 -14.90 7.36 -2.74
CA LYS A 118 -14.01 7.15 -3.90
C LYS A 118 -12.69 6.54 -3.48
N TRP A 119 -12.00 5.91 -4.43
CA TRP A 119 -10.72 5.25 -4.22
C TRP A 119 -9.57 6.24 -4.19
N TYR A 120 -8.61 5.97 -3.32
CA TYR A 120 -7.45 6.81 -3.08
C TYR A 120 -6.21 5.99 -2.75
N ALA A 121 -5.07 6.68 -2.66
CA ALA A 121 -3.81 6.06 -2.30
C ALA A 121 -2.94 6.95 -1.40
N ILE A 122 -2.15 6.29 -0.56
CA ILE A 122 -1.13 6.90 0.29
C ILE A 122 0.16 6.11 0.10
N SER A 123 1.20 6.76 -0.41
CA SER A 123 2.54 6.18 -0.43
C SER A 123 3.17 6.33 0.95
N PHE A 124 3.92 5.33 1.37
CA PHE A 124 4.79 5.40 2.52
C PHE A 124 6.19 4.88 2.19
N LYS A 125 7.20 5.41 2.88
CA LYS A 125 8.59 4.99 2.78
C LYS A 125 9.34 5.25 4.08
N ASN A 126 10.59 4.79 4.15
CA ASN A 126 11.47 4.97 5.31
C ASN A 126 10.85 4.42 6.61
N LEU A 127 10.03 3.36 6.52
CA LEU A 127 9.40 2.75 7.68
C LEU A 127 10.47 2.07 8.55
N THR A 128 10.64 2.59 9.76
CA THR A 128 11.48 1.99 10.79
C THR A 128 10.74 1.95 12.13
N LYS A 129 11.44 1.58 13.21
CA LYS A 129 10.87 1.69 14.56
C LYS A 129 10.56 3.13 14.96
N SER A 130 11.29 4.10 14.40
CA SER A 130 11.28 5.52 14.81
C SER A 130 10.98 6.52 13.68
N SER A 131 10.70 6.05 12.47
CA SER A 131 10.43 6.93 11.32
C SER A 131 9.40 6.33 10.37
N LEU A 132 8.65 7.20 9.72
CA LEU A 132 7.77 6.91 8.60
C LEU A 132 7.64 8.20 7.77
N SER A 133 7.81 8.12 6.45
CA SER A 133 7.47 9.23 5.56
C SER A 133 6.22 8.85 4.77
N ILE A 134 5.20 9.70 4.73
CA ILE A 134 3.97 9.45 3.96
C ILE A 134 3.71 10.55 2.93
N SER A 135 3.13 10.19 1.79
CA SER A 135 2.63 11.14 0.79
C SER A 135 1.23 10.73 0.37
N GLN A 136 0.33 11.70 0.41
CA GLN A 136 -1.02 11.57 -0.15
C GLN A 136 -0.95 11.64 -1.68
N ALA A 137 -1.78 10.88 -2.39
CA ALA A 137 -1.76 10.85 -3.84
C ALA A 137 -2.32 12.13 -4.47
N TRP A 138 -1.64 12.66 -5.47
CA TRP A 138 -2.13 13.70 -6.36
C TRP A 138 -1.44 13.57 -7.72
N VAL A 139 -2.23 13.53 -8.79
CA VAL A 139 -1.70 13.43 -10.16
C VAL A 139 -2.22 14.60 -10.99
N GLN A 140 -1.31 15.31 -11.65
CA GLN A 140 -1.67 16.31 -12.65
C GLN A 140 -2.24 15.60 -13.90
N ASP A 141 -3.48 15.91 -14.28
CA ASP A 141 -4.16 15.31 -15.44
C ASP A 141 -4.58 16.33 -16.51
N GLY A 142 -4.06 17.55 -16.41
CA GLY A 142 -4.43 18.68 -17.26
C GLY A 142 -5.58 19.53 -16.71
N THR A 143 -6.21 19.13 -15.59
CA THR A 143 -7.11 20.00 -14.82
C THR A 143 -6.32 20.87 -13.84
N PRO A 144 -6.80 22.08 -13.48
CA PRO A 144 -6.10 22.92 -12.49
C PRO A 144 -5.95 22.27 -11.10
N SER A 145 -6.86 21.37 -10.74
CA SER A 145 -6.91 20.74 -9.41
C SER A 145 -6.23 19.37 -9.37
N GLY A 146 -5.92 18.77 -10.52
CA GLY A 146 -5.44 17.40 -10.62
C GLY A 146 -6.45 16.35 -10.11
N ILE A 147 -5.99 15.10 -10.04
CA ILE A 147 -6.77 13.96 -9.57
C ILE A 147 -6.30 13.54 -8.19
N PHE A 148 -7.26 13.44 -7.27
CA PHE A 148 -7.08 13.02 -5.88
C PHE A 148 -8.06 11.91 -5.48
N TYR A 149 -8.80 11.32 -6.43
CA TYR A 149 -9.53 10.07 -6.24
C TYR A 149 -9.85 9.40 -7.60
N THR A 150 -10.31 8.16 -7.55
CA THR A 150 -10.84 7.41 -8.71
C THR A 150 -12.12 6.68 -8.36
N GLU A 151 -12.86 6.19 -9.37
CA GLU A 151 -14.12 5.49 -9.15
C GLU A 151 -13.90 4.03 -8.73
N THR A 152 -12.78 3.44 -9.12
CA THR A 152 -12.46 2.03 -8.86
C THR A 152 -11.04 1.85 -8.31
N LEU A 153 -10.82 0.71 -7.64
CA LEU A 153 -9.49 0.30 -7.17
C LEU A 153 -8.50 0.13 -8.33
N GLU A 154 -8.94 -0.47 -9.44
CA GLU A 154 -8.05 -0.72 -10.58
C GLU A 154 -7.58 0.58 -11.24
N GLU A 155 -8.47 1.58 -11.33
CA GLU A 155 -8.07 2.93 -11.75
C GLU A 155 -7.10 3.57 -10.75
N ALA A 156 -7.33 3.41 -9.44
CA ALA A 156 -6.43 3.93 -8.41
C ALA A 156 -5.02 3.33 -8.55
N LYS A 157 -4.93 2.01 -8.73
CA LYS A 157 -3.67 1.27 -8.91
C LYS A 157 -2.95 1.64 -10.21
N THR A 158 -3.70 2.05 -11.23
CA THR A 158 -3.13 2.51 -12.50
C THR A 158 -2.66 3.95 -12.41
N LYS A 159 -3.40 4.84 -11.73
CA LYS A 159 -3.12 6.28 -11.68
C LYS A 159 -2.17 6.65 -10.56
N PHE A 160 -2.40 6.18 -9.34
CA PHE A 160 -1.65 6.58 -8.15
C PHE A 160 -0.42 5.72 -7.93
N THR A 161 0.54 5.86 -8.84
CA THR A 161 1.82 5.14 -8.81
C THR A 161 2.99 6.11 -8.67
N GLU A 162 4.13 5.59 -8.24
CA GLU A 162 5.40 6.35 -8.21
C GLU A 162 5.81 6.79 -9.63
N GLU A 163 5.61 5.92 -10.63
CA GLU A 163 5.91 6.19 -12.05
C GLU A 163 5.10 7.37 -12.60
N ASN A 164 3.84 7.48 -12.20
CA ASN A 164 2.98 8.61 -12.55
C ASN A 164 3.22 9.85 -11.68
N LYS A 165 4.24 9.82 -10.81
CA LYS A 165 4.60 10.91 -9.89
C LYS A 165 3.44 11.35 -9.01
N ALA A 166 2.60 10.39 -8.60
CA ALA A 166 1.44 10.64 -7.78
C ALA A 166 1.80 11.12 -6.35
N PHE A 167 3.07 11.00 -5.95
CA PHE A 167 3.53 11.22 -4.59
C PHE A 167 4.71 12.19 -4.58
N SER A 168 4.44 13.49 -4.42
CA SER A 168 5.45 14.55 -4.54
C SER A 168 5.89 15.15 -3.21
N VAL A 169 5.00 15.20 -2.22
CA VAL A 169 5.26 15.85 -0.92
C VAL A 169 5.12 14.83 0.18
N TYR A 170 6.24 14.52 0.83
CA TYR A 170 6.28 13.60 1.96
C TYR A 170 6.30 14.36 3.28
N SER A 171 5.41 13.97 4.19
CA SER A 171 5.49 14.33 5.60
C SER A 171 6.33 13.29 6.32
N ASP A 172 7.42 13.72 6.93
CA ASP A 172 8.23 12.89 7.82
C ASP A 172 7.57 12.82 9.19
N LEU A 173 7.37 11.60 9.68
CA LEU A 173 6.65 11.30 10.90
C LEU A 173 7.54 10.49 11.83
N VAL A 174 7.27 10.64 13.13
CA VAL A 174 7.87 9.82 14.18
C VAL A 174 6.76 9.22 15.05
N PRO A 175 7.00 8.10 15.74
CA PRO A 175 5.98 7.44 16.54
C PRO A 175 5.57 8.35 17.69
N LYS A 176 4.27 8.44 17.96
CA LYS A 176 3.77 9.09 19.17
C LYS A 176 4.19 8.25 20.37
N THR A 177 5.23 8.69 21.08
CA THR A 177 5.58 8.14 22.39
C THR A 177 4.51 8.56 23.38
N LYS A 178 3.83 7.59 23.98
CA LYS A 178 2.90 7.81 25.10
C LYS A 178 3.63 8.32 26.34
#